data_AF-A0A3D4VYU4-F1
#
_entry.id   AF-A0A3D4VYU4-F1
#
_cell.length_a   1.000
_cell.length_b   1.000
_cell.length_c   1.000
_cell.angle_alpha   90.00
_cell.angle_beta   90.00
_cell.angle_gamma   90.00
#
_symmetry.space_group_name_H-M   'P 1'
#
loop_
_entity.id
_entity.type
_entity.pdbx_description
1 polymer ?
#
loop_
_entity_poly.entity_id
_entity_poly.type
_entity_poly.pdbx_seq_one_letter_code
_entity_poly.pdbx_strand_id
1 'polypeptide(L)'
;VTLLLGMNNEAAGIVTGEEADSVFYGVVQTATRSLVEENGADVLQKVSVMCTDGIARTVNVDKSLNFPQGWLVEIKVTPEGESVEHIEDRRVNGTINANATALGAAALADDVEILDTTSEGVAGTVRPSRLSGVTLSDLDVRYYTVNDAGQIDRLILNDVTGDLWSYGVLDDVKNLAMNYSDLKSLVTSIAAGDSASGTTTTTGSTTGAAAGGTDGSGSTSDTTTVTGATAVDRLSNLLVPTTSEILWGIVSGDILSTAWQKLTSNTGSLMSIGFQQIAEITGTPFKQIFNYIGGGATYICYVNGAVASYTTAIKYPVLAGGIAVRQETTGSVKAMMQLMPLKIDKVGAASVLSGNERYEMADNVQVYLWYKGQYYPTKLAQVDADGYQLTGWYDNFGCAAGKKVRVIIAVKND
;
A
#
# COMPACT_ATOMS: atom_id res chain seq x y z
N VAL A 1 -0.85 -23.74 39.04
CA VAL A 1 -1.69 -22.52 38.93
C VAL A 1 -1.11 -21.52 39.90
N THR A 2 -0.47 -20.48 39.38
CA THR A 2 0.08 -19.40 40.21
C THR A 2 -0.74 -18.17 39.91
N LEU A 3 -1.27 -17.54 40.95
CA LEU A 3 -2.05 -16.31 40.79
C LEU A 3 -1.04 -15.16 40.62
N LEU A 4 -1.01 -14.53 39.46
CA LEU A 4 -0.27 -13.28 39.29
C LEU A 4 -1.06 -12.16 39.96
N LEU A 5 -0.52 -11.66 41.07
CA LEU A 5 -1.04 -10.50 41.77
C LEU A 5 -0.48 -9.26 41.10
N GLY A 6 -1.37 -8.42 40.55
CA GLY A 6 -1.00 -7.04 40.23
C GLY A 6 -0.63 -6.26 41.50
N MET A 7 -0.03 -5.09 41.34
CA MET A 7 0.30 -4.18 42.46
C MET A 7 -0.92 -3.77 43.33
N ASN A 8 -2.13 -4.10 42.90
CA ASN A 8 -3.42 -3.88 43.59
C ASN A 8 -4.04 -5.16 44.20
N ASN A 9 -3.32 -6.29 44.25
CA ASN A 9 -3.82 -7.55 44.83
C ASN A 9 -5.07 -8.14 44.12
N GLU A 10 -5.39 -7.67 42.92
CA GLU A 10 -6.39 -8.27 42.03
C GLU A 10 -5.73 -9.21 41.02
N ALA A 11 -6.48 -10.23 40.59
CA ALA A 11 -5.99 -11.24 39.65
C ALA A 11 -5.76 -10.62 38.27
N ALA A 12 -4.49 -10.43 37.90
CA ALA A 12 -4.10 -9.83 36.62
C ALA A 12 -4.20 -10.81 35.44
N GLY A 13 -4.41 -12.10 35.71
CA GLY A 13 -4.54 -13.16 34.71
C GLY A 13 -4.20 -14.51 35.31
N ILE A 14 -4.73 -15.58 34.70
CA ILE A 14 -4.39 -16.96 35.04
C ILE A 14 -3.23 -17.37 34.13
N VAL A 15 -2.03 -17.43 34.68
CA VAL A 15 -0.89 -18.08 34.01
C VAL A 15 -1.00 -19.56 34.31
N THR A 16 -1.21 -20.36 33.26
CA THR A 16 -1.13 -21.81 33.40
C THR A 16 0.33 -22.18 33.66
N GLY A 17 0.60 -23.23 34.45
CA GLY A 17 1.96 -23.54 34.92
C GLY A 17 2.98 -23.89 33.82
N GLU A 18 2.56 -23.88 32.56
CA GLU A 18 3.36 -24.13 31.35
C GLU A 18 4.04 -22.85 30.81
N GLU A 19 3.63 -21.66 31.27
CA GLU A 19 4.16 -20.36 30.80
C GLU A 19 5.19 -19.72 31.77
N ALA A 20 5.53 -20.38 32.88
CA ALA A 20 6.59 -19.92 33.76
C ALA A 20 7.97 -20.23 33.13
N ASP A 21 8.83 -19.23 33.00
CA ASP A 21 10.15 -19.29 32.34
C ASP A 21 10.10 -19.35 30.80
N SER A 22 9.22 -18.53 30.21
CA SER A 22 9.08 -18.39 28.75
C SER A 22 9.62 -17.06 28.25
N VAL A 23 10.22 -17.07 27.06
CA VAL A 23 10.68 -15.86 26.36
C VAL A 23 9.96 -15.74 25.01
N PHE A 24 9.33 -14.59 24.79
CA PHE A 24 8.66 -14.24 23.54
C PHE A 24 9.37 -13.08 22.87
N TYR A 25 9.47 -13.13 21.53
CA TYR A 25 10.06 -12.05 20.74
C TYR A 25 8.99 -11.49 19.83
N GLY A 26 9.00 -10.19 19.59
CA GLY A 26 7.94 -9.57 18.79
C GLY A 26 8.16 -8.11 18.50
N VAL A 27 7.12 -7.50 17.93
CA VAL A 27 7.09 -6.08 17.60
C VAL A 27 5.97 -5.36 18.36
N VAL A 28 6.29 -4.19 18.91
CA VAL A 28 5.31 -3.35 19.60
C VAL A 28 4.26 -2.85 18.62
N GLN A 29 2.99 -3.16 18.87
CA GLN A 29 1.86 -2.69 18.06
C GLN A 29 1.26 -1.39 18.60
N THR A 30 1.13 -1.30 19.94
CA THR A 30 0.58 -0.13 20.64
C THR A 30 1.19 -0.02 22.03
N ALA A 31 1.27 1.21 22.54
CA ALA A 31 1.56 1.50 23.94
C ALA A 31 0.51 2.50 24.44
N THR A 32 -0.23 2.14 25.48
CA THR A 32 -1.31 2.97 26.04
C THR A 32 -1.04 3.28 27.50
N ARG A 33 -1.45 4.47 27.94
CA ARG A 33 -1.38 4.91 29.33
C ARG A 33 -2.79 5.22 29.81
N SER A 34 -3.16 4.70 30.98
CA SER A 34 -4.44 4.98 31.62
C SER A 34 -4.21 5.41 33.05
N LEU A 35 -5.04 6.34 33.53
CA LEU A 35 -5.12 6.66 34.94
C LEU A 35 -5.81 5.51 35.68
N VAL A 36 -5.31 5.19 36.87
CA VAL A 36 -5.90 4.26 37.82
C VAL A 36 -6.09 5.05 39.11
N GLU A 37 -7.32 5.10 39.63
CA GLU A 37 -7.69 5.90 40.81
C GLU A 37 -7.86 5.06 42.08
N GLU A 38 -7.61 3.75 42.00
CA GLU A 38 -7.73 2.85 43.15
C GLU A 38 -6.54 3.04 44.09
N ASN A 39 -6.73 3.88 45.12
CA ASN A 39 -5.74 4.28 46.15
C ASN A 39 -4.77 5.41 45.79
N GLY A 40 -5.20 6.34 44.93
CA GLY A 40 -4.41 7.52 44.51
C GLY A 40 -4.14 7.48 43.02
N ALA A 41 -4.04 8.65 42.39
CA ALA A 41 -3.87 8.74 40.94
C ALA A 41 -2.50 8.16 40.52
N ASP A 42 -2.50 6.97 39.95
CA ASP A 42 -1.33 6.37 39.30
C ASP A 42 -1.58 6.16 37.81
N VAL A 43 -0.51 6.00 37.03
CA VAL A 43 -0.56 5.77 35.59
C VAL A 43 -0.13 4.34 35.32
N LEU A 44 -1.06 3.53 34.82
CA LEU A 44 -0.76 2.21 34.30
C LEU A 44 -0.39 2.34 32.81
N GLN A 45 0.78 1.80 32.43
CA GLN A 45 1.19 1.71 31.04
C GLN A 45 1.09 0.25 30.56
N LYS A 46 0.40 0.03 29.44
CA LYS A 46 0.26 -1.27 28.78
C LYS A 46 0.89 -1.24 27.42
N VAL A 47 1.66 -2.27 27.08
CA VAL A 47 2.30 -2.44 25.76
C VAL A 47 1.75 -3.70 25.12
N SER A 48 1.19 -3.57 23.93
CA SER A 48 0.76 -4.70 23.10
C SER A 48 1.86 -5.06 22.12
N VAL A 49 2.25 -6.33 22.08
CA VAL A 49 3.33 -6.87 21.25
C VAL A 49 2.78 -8.03 20.44
N MET A 50 2.92 -7.97 19.11
CA MET A 50 2.69 -9.14 18.27
C MET A 50 3.94 -10.02 18.29
N CYS A 51 3.82 -11.21 18.84
CA CYS A 51 4.94 -12.13 19.03
C CYS A 51 5.14 -13.06 17.81
N THR A 52 6.32 -13.68 17.72
CA THR A 52 6.72 -14.57 16.62
C THR A 52 5.83 -15.81 16.48
N ASP A 53 5.26 -16.28 17.59
CA ASP A 53 4.26 -17.35 17.63
C ASP A 53 2.86 -16.94 17.09
N GLY A 54 2.69 -15.67 16.70
CA GLY A 54 1.44 -15.13 16.16
C GLY A 54 0.42 -14.71 17.21
N ILE A 55 0.79 -14.68 18.49
CA ILE A 55 -0.08 -14.24 19.57
C ILE A 55 0.28 -12.81 19.98
N ALA A 56 -0.74 -11.95 20.03
CA ALA A 56 -0.61 -10.62 20.59
C ALA A 56 -0.66 -10.69 22.13
N ARG A 57 0.40 -10.23 22.80
CA ARG A 57 0.52 -10.18 24.27
C ARG A 57 0.48 -8.75 24.76
N THR A 58 -0.24 -8.50 25.85
CA THR A 58 -0.31 -7.18 26.49
C THR A 58 0.31 -7.23 27.86
N VAL A 59 1.38 -6.48 28.07
CA VAL A 59 2.17 -6.49 29.30
C VAL A 59 2.09 -5.13 29.99
N ASN A 60 2.01 -5.13 31.32
CA ASN A 60 2.12 -3.91 32.12
C ASN A 60 3.60 -3.52 32.24
N VAL A 61 3.95 -2.27 31.96
CA VAL A 61 5.33 -1.77 32.02
C VAL A 61 5.43 -0.53 32.89
N ASP A 62 6.65 -0.22 33.33
CA ASP A 62 6.93 1.02 34.05
C ASP A 62 6.59 2.24 33.16
N LYS A 63 5.81 3.18 33.73
CA LYS A 63 5.36 4.41 33.05
C LYS A 63 6.49 5.34 32.60
N SER A 64 7.69 5.20 33.17
CA SER A 64 8.89 5.95 32.78
C SER A 64 9.53 5.43 31.49
N LEU A 65 9.24 4.17 31.12
CA LEU A 65 9.74 3.56 29.90
C LEU A 65 8.86 3.95 28.70
N ASN A 66 9.50 4.07 27.54
CA ASN A 66 8.81 4.34 26.29
C ASN A 66 8.98 3.15 25.35
N PHE A 67 7.88 2.70 24.76
CA PHE A 67 7.86 1.61 23.79
C PHE A 67 7.16 2.10 22.51
N PRO A 68 7.87 2.83 21.63
CA PRO A 68 7.37 3.21 20.32
C PRO A 68 6.88 2.00 19.53
N GLN A 69 5.81 2.22 18.77
CA GLN A 69 5.30 1.28 17.80
C GLN A 69 6.39 0.91 16.78
N GLY A 70 6.45 -0.37 16.41
CA GLY A 70 7.47 -0.91 15.50
C GLY A 70 8.78 -1.32 16.17
N TRP A 71 8.99 -1.03 17.46
CA TRP A 71 10.16 -1.53 18.18
C TRP A 71 10.14 -3.04 18.32
N LEU A 72 11.32 -3.65 18.17
CA LEU A 72 11.53 -5.04 18.54
C LEU A 72 11.71 -5.14 20.04
N VAL A 73 11.07 -6.14 20.64
CA VAL A 73 11.14 -6.38 22.08
C VAL A 73 11.20 -7.87 22.37
N GLU A 74 11.73 -8.19 23.54
CA GLU A 74 11.55 -9.48 24.18
C GLU A 74 10.63 -9.34 25.41
N ILE A 75 9.78 -10.34 25.60
CA ILE A 75 8.92 -10.49 26.78
C ILE A 75 9.44 -11.68 27.56
N LYS A 76 9.81 -11.48 28.81
CA LYS A 76 10.20 -12.56 29.74
C LYS A 76 9.08 -12.78 30.72
N VAL A 77 8.63 -14.02 30.84
CA VAL A 77 7.61 -14.44 31.81
C VAL A 77 8.28 -15.28 32.89
N THR A 78 8.34 -14.74 34.09
CA THR A 78 8.97 -15.37 35.26
C THR A 78 7.94 -15.60 36.36
N PRO A 79 8.21 -16.46 37.36
CA PRO A 79 7.37 -16.56 38.56
C PRO A 79 7.15 -15.21 39.27
N GLU A 80 8.11 -14.29 39.15
CA GLU A 80 8.09 -12.95 39.72
C GLU A 80 7.28 -11.93 38.91
N GLY A 81 6.91 -12.26 37.67
CA GLY A 81 6.10 -11.41 36.78
C GLY A 81 6.60 -11.38 35.33
N GLU A 82 5.97 -10.51 34.55
CA GLU A 82 6.31 -10.27 33.14
C GLU A 82 7.15 -8.99 33.00
N SER A 83 8.16 -9.02 32.13
CA SER A 83 8.92 -7.82 31.74
C SER A 83 9.00 -7.70 30.21
N VAL A 84 9.15 -6.46 29.74
CA VAL A 84 9.36 -6.14 28.32
C VAL A 84 10.65 -5.36 28.18
N GLU A 85 11.56 -5.82 27.33
CA GLU A 85 12.85 -5.18 27.08
C GLU A 85 13.02 -4.92 25.58
N HIS A 86 13.58 -3.76 25.23
CA HIS A 86 13.93 -3.47 23.84
C HIS A 86 15.13 -4.32 23.42
N ILE A 87 15.07 -4.88 22.21
CA ILE A 87 16.17 -5.63 21.60
C ILE A 87 16.66 -4.91 20.35
N GLU A 88 17.97 -4.93 20.16
CA GLU A 88 18.64 -4.38 18.99
C GLU A 88 18.52 -5.34 17.80
N ASP A 89 18.64 -4.79 16.59
CA ASP A 89 18.61 -5.59 15.37
C ASP A 89 19.71 -6.68 15.37
N ARG A 90 19.32 -7.90 15.02
CA ARG A 90 20.23 -9.02 14.80
C ARG A 90 19.97 -9.59 13.41
N ARG A 91 20.88 -9.32 12.49
CA ARG A 91 20.65 -9.51 11.05
C ARG A 91 21.28 -10.82 10.56
N VAL A 92 20.64 -11.42 9.56
CA VAL A 92 21.16 -12.55 8.79
C VAL A 92 20.68 -12.40 7.35
N ASN A 93 21.45 -12.91 6.40
CA ASN A 93 21.13 -12.85 4.97
C ASN A 93 21.38 -14.20 4.30
N GLY A 94 20.83 -14.36 3.10
CA GLY A 94 21.00 -15.55 2.29
C GLY A 94 19.74 -15.91 1.53
N THR A 95 19.79 -17.01 0.79
CA THR A 95 18.62 -17.54 0.07
C THR A 95 17.97 -18.63 0.91
N ILE A 96 16.66 -18.51 1.11
CA ILE A 96 15.85 -19.60 1.66
C ILE A 96 15.82 -20.72 0.60
N ASN A 97 16.23 -21.93 0.97
CA ASN A 97 16.29 -23.03 0.02
C ASN A 97 14.89 -23.44 -0.51
N ALA A 98 14.85 -24.23 -1.58
CA ALA A 98 13.58 -24.62 -2.23
C ALA A 98 12.60 -25.36 -1.29
N ASN A 99 13.11 -26.05 -0.28
CA ASN A 99 12.31 -26.78 0.70
C ASN A 99 11.94 -25.93 1.93
N ALA A 100 12.37 -24.67 1.98
CA ALA A 100 12.21 -23.76 3.11
C ALA A 100 12.71 -24.33 4.46
N THR A 101 13.87 -24.97 4.44
CA THR A 101 14.51 -25.61 5.62
C THR A 101 15.85 -24.98 6.01
N ALA A 102 16.34 -24.00 5.25
CA ALA A 102 17.57 -23.29 5.56
C ALA A 102 17.57 -21.88 4.95
N LEU A 103 18.16 -20.92 5.66
CA LEU A 103 18.55 -19.59 5.18
C LEU A 103 20.06 -19.59 4.91
N GLY A 104 20.46 -19.67 3.64
CA GLY A 104 21.86 -19.88 3.29
C GLY A 104 22.39 -21.19 3.88
N ALA A 105 23.43 -21.10 4.72
CA ALA A 105 23.99 -22.26 5.43
C ALA A 105 23.33 -22.54 6.78
N ALA A 106 22.51 -21.61 7.31
CA ALA A 106 21.85 -21.78 8.59
C ALA A 106 20.56 -22.60 8.42
N ALA A 107 20.48 -23.75 9.08
CA ALA A 107 19.25 -24.54 9.10
C ALA A 107 18.13 -23.79 9.82
N LEU A 108 16.90 -23.92 9.34
CA LEU A 108 15.71 -23.52 10.09
C LEU A 108 15.27 -24.70 10.95
N ALA A 109 14.80 -24.42 12.16
CA ALA A 109 14.15 -25.42 12.99
C ALA A 109 12.83 -25.88 12.34
N ASP A 110 12.39 -27.11 12.63
CA ASP A 110 11.16 -27.65 12.07
C ASP A 110 9.91 -26.85 12.51
N ASP A 111 9.99 -26.24 13.68
CA ASP A 111 8.98 -25.39 14.33
C ASP A 111 9.32 -23.89 14.25
N VAL A 112 10.15 -23.48 13.29
CA VAL A 112 10.57 -22.09 13.14
C VAL A 112 9.38 -21.12 13.11
N GLU A 113 9.44 -20.09 13.96
CA GLU A 113 8.47 -19.01 14.01
C GLU A 113 8.94 -17.85 13.14
N ILE A 114 8.11 -17.39 12.19
CA ILE A 114 8.47 -16.28 11.31
C ILE A 114 7.39 -15.21 11.39
N LEU A 115 7.80 -13.99 11.70
CA LEU A 115 6.94 -12.82 11.77
C LEU A 115 7.40 -11.77 10.76
N ASP A 116 6.57 -11.43 9.78
CA ASP A 116 6.80 -10.27 8.96
C ASP A 116 6.28 -9.03 9.68
N THR A 117 7.03 -7.92 9.62
CA THR A 117 6.71 -6.72 10.38
C THR A 117 6.92 -5.45 9.57
N THR A 118 6.28 -4.37 9.98
CA THR A 118 6.60 -3.02 9.50
C THR A 118 7.22 -2.15 10.59
N SER A 119 7.79 -1.01 10.18
CA SER A 119 8.20 0.08 11.09
C SER A 119 7.05 0.66 11.92
N GLU A 120 5.79 0.37 11.56
CA GLU A 120 4.60 0.75 12.30
C GLU A 120 4.07 -0.42 13.12
N GLY A 121 4.83 -1.49 13.37
CA GLY A 121 4.39 -2.58 14.24
C GLY A 121 3.18 -3.37 13.72
N VAL A 122 2.78 -3.17 12.45
CA VAL A 122 1.90 -4.12 11.77
C VAL A 122 2.71 -5.38 11.58
N ALA A 123 2.11 -6.53 11.87
CA ALA A 123 2.80 -7.79 11.83
C ALA A 123 1.86 -8.95 11.50
N GLY A 124 2.42 -9.99 10.90
CA GLY A 124 1.70 -11.19 10.50
C GLY A 124 2.65 -12.38 10.39
N THR A 125 2.18 -13.56 10.78
CA THR A 125 2.98 -14.77 10.72
C THR A 125 3.18 -15.24 9.29
N VAL A 126 4.36 -15.80 9.02
CA VAL A 126 4.75 -16.29 7.70
C VAL A 126 5.08 -17.76 7.80
N ARG A 127 4.54 -18.56 6.88
CA ARG A 127 4.95 -19.95 6.75
C ARG A 127 6.29 -20.02 6.01
N PRO A 128 7.24 -20.87 6.41
CA PRO A 128 8.54 -20.96 5.73
C PRO A 128 8.43 -21.17 4.21
N SER A 129 7.47 -21.98 3.77
CA SER A 129 7.22 -22.26 2.35
C SER A 129 6.93 -21.01 1.51
N ARG A 130 6.39 -19.93 2.11
CA ARG A 130 6.16 -18.64 1.44
C ARG A 130 7.45 -17.95 1.03
N LEU A 131 8.57 -18.29 1.68
CA LEU A 131 9.88 -17.73 1.43
C LEU A 131 10.75 -18.64 0.57
N SER A 132 10.25 -19.78 0.10
CA SER A 132 11.03 -20.72 -0.73
C SER A 132 11.66 -20.03 -1.94
N GLY A 133 12.99 -20.13 -2.05
CA GLY A 133 13.78 -19.50 -3.12
C GLY A 133 14.01 -17.99 -2.98
N VAL A 134 13.44 -17.35 -1.94
CA VAL A 134 13.60 -15.92 -1.70
C VAL A 134 14.99 -15.64 -1.17
N THR A 135 15.65 -14.63 -1.75
CA THR A 135 16.92 -14.12 -1.23
C THR A 135 16.63 -12.94 -0.30
N LEU A 136 16.99 -13.11 0.96
CA LEU A 136 16.87 -12.10 2.00
C LEU A 136 18.21 -11.38 2.15
N SER A 137 18.18 -10.06 2.06
CA SER A 137 19.27 -9.19 2.46
C SER A 137 19.34 -9.06 3.99
N ASP A 138 20.38 -8.42 4.48
CA ASP A 138 20.51 -8.06 5.90
C ASP A 138 19.50 -6.98 6.34
N LEU A 139 18.88 -6.26 5.40
CA LEU A 139 17.80 -5.31 5.67
C LEU A 139 16.42 -5.97 5.74
N ASP A 140 16.27 -7.16 5.15
CA ASP A 140 15.04 -7.92 5.15
C ASP A 140 14.81 -8.66 6.48
N VAL A 141 15.88 -8.94 7.23
CA VAL A 141 15.82 -9.59 8.55
C VAL A 141 16.19 -8.60 9.65
N ARG A 142 15.24 -8.33 10.55
CA ARG A 142 15.41 -7.43 11.69
C ARG A 142 16.02 -8.13 12.89
N TYR A 143 15.56 -9.35 13.18
CA TYR A 143 16.03 -10.13 14.32
C TYR A 143 15.91 -11.64 14.04
N TYR A 144 16.75 -12.44 14.68
CA TYR A 144 16.63 -13.90 14.70
C TYR A 144 17.19 -14.49 15.99
N THR A 145 16.69 -15.66 16.36
CA THR A 145 17.27 -16.50 17.42
C THR A 145 17.76 -17.82 16.85
N VAL A 146 18.54 -18.54 17.65
CA VAL A 146 18.93 -19.92 17.34
C VAL A 146 18.66 -20.78 18.57
N ASN A 147 18.20 -22.00 18.35
CA ASN A 147 18.03 -23.00 19.39
C ASN A 147 19.38 -23.61 19.81
N ASP A 148 19.37 -24.51 20.80
CA ASP A 148 20.58 -25.19 21.30
C ASP A 148 21.30 -26.03 20.24
N ALA A 149 20.60 -26.44 19.17
CA ALA A 149 21.19 -27.15 18.03
C ALA A 149 21.82 -26.20 16.98
N GLY A 150 21.77 -24.89 17.20
CA GLY A 150 22.28 -23.87 16.29
C GLY A 150 21.39 -23.63 15.07
N GLN A 151 20.15 -24.12 15.08
CA GLN A 151 19.17 -23.87 14.03
C GLN A 151 18.42 -22.58 14.32
N ILE A 152 18.08 -21.81 13.28
CA ILE A 152 17.23 -20.63 13.41
C ILE A 152 15.82 -21.09 13.78
N ASP A 153 15.38 -20.74 14.98
CA ASP A 153 14.06 -21.08 15.52
C ASP A 153 13.09 -19.89 15.47
N ARG A 154 13.57 -18.64 15.35
CA ARG A 154 12.72 -17.47 15.13
C ARG A 154 13.33 -16.48 14.15
N LEU A 155 12.47 -15.88 13.33
CA LEU A 155 12.82 -14.80 12.39
C LEU A 155 11.80 -13.67 12.48
N ILE A 156 12.29 -12.43 12.59
CA ILE A 156 11.50 -11.22 12.43
C ILE A 156 11.96 -10.50 11.17
N LEU A 157 11.06 -10.38 10.20
CA LEU A 157 11.31 -9.80 8.88
C LEU A 157 10.83 -8.34 8.78
N ASN A 158 11.28 -7.65 7.74
CA ASN A 158 10.96 -6.26 7.45
C ASN A 158 10.22 -6.12 6.11
N ASP A 159 8.88 -6.18 6.15
CA ASP A 159 7.97 -6.01 5.01
C ASP A 159 8.36 -6.85 3.78
N VAL A 160 8.73 -8.12 4.03
CA VAL A 160 9.33 -9.02 3.04
C VAL A 160 8.29 -9.65 2.13
N THR A 161 7.11 -9.96 2.65
CA THR A 161 6.09 -10.77 1.96
C THR A 161 5.09 -9.95 1.16
N GLY A 162 4.89 -8.69 1.56
CA GLY A 162 3.75 -7.89 1.12
C GLY A 162 2.40 -8.38 1.68
N ASP A 163 2.37 -9.39 2.55
CA ASP A 163 1.13 -9.95 3.10
C ASP A 163 0.51 -9.04 4.19
N LEU A 164 1.27 -8.04 4.66
CA LEU A 164 0.79 -7.00 5.59
C LEU A 164 -0.07 -5.92 4.90
N TRP A 165 -0.28 -6.05 3.59
CA TRP A 165 -1.20 -5.21 2.82
C TRP A 165 -2.56 -5.91 2.66
N SER A 166 -3.63 -5.11 2.68
CA SER A 166 -4.97 -5.54 2.30
C SER A 166 -5.16 -5.38 0.79
N TYR A 167 -5.50 -6.45 0.09
CA TYR A 167 -5.69 -6.43 -1.37
C TYR A 167 -7.17 -6.47 -1.74
N GLY A 168 -7.53 -5.86 -2.88
CA GLY A 168 -8.91 -5.87 -3.36
C GLY A 168 -9.07 -5.27 -4.75
N VAL A 169 -10.31 -5.13 -5.20
CA VAL A 169 -10.66 -4.38 -6.43
C VAL A 169 -11.28 -3.04 -6.08
N LEU A 170 -10.86 -1.99 -6.77
CA LEU A 170 -11.44 -0.65 -6.68
C LEU A 170 -12.73 -0.59 -7.49
N ASP A 171 -13.80 -0.16 -6.83
CA ASP A 171 -15.14 0.02 -7.40
C ASP A 171 -15.41 1.50 -7.71
N ASP A 172 -15.19 2.39 -6.73
CA ASP A 172 -15.48 3.82 -6.86
C ASP A 172 -14.53 4.68 -6.01
N VAL A 173 -14.30 5.93 -6.45
CA VAL A 173 -13.54 6.94 -5.71
C VAL A 173 -14.38 8.21 -5.57
N LYS A 174 -14.90 8.43 -4.37
CA LYS A 174 -15.68 9.61 -4.03
C LYS A 174 -14.75 10.67 -3.45
N ASN A 175 -14.46 11.72 -4.22
CA ASN A 175 -13.72 12.85 -3.71
C ASN A 175 -14.49 13.50 -2.55
N LEU A 176 -13.82 13.78 -1.43
CA LEU A 176 -14.42 14.60 -0.38
C LEU A 176 -14.65 15.99 -0.96
N ALA A 177 -15.85 16.54 -0.74
CA ALA A 177 -16.36 17.70 -1.47
C ALA A 177 -15.35 18.86 -1.52
N MET A 178 -14.95 19.25 -2.74
CA MET A 178 -14.32 20.55 -2.97
C MET A 178 -15.36 21.64 -2.75
N ASN A 179 -14.97 22.73 -2.11
CA ASN A 179 -15.86 23.88 -1.98
C ASN A 179 -16.21 24.38 -3.40
N TYR A 180 -17.50 24.51 -3.70
CA TYR A 180 -18.00 24.94 -5.01
C TYR A 180 -17.34 26.25 -5.49
N SER A 181 -16.99 27.11 -4.52
CA SER A 181 -16.25 28.36 -4.71
C SER A 181 -14.86 28.16 -5.33
N ASP A 182 -14.14 27.11 -4.92
CA ASP A 182 -12.79 26.81 -5.37
C ASP A 182 -12.81 26.17 -6.77
N LEU A 183 -13.80 25.31 -7.02
CA LEU A 183 -14.06 24.78 -8.36
C LEU A 183 -14.44 25.90 -9.34
N LYS A 184 -15.28 26.84 -8.91
CA LYS A 184 -15.68 28.01 -9.71
C LYS A 184 -14.51 28.96 -9.97
N SER A 185 -13.67 29.22 -8.96
CA SER A 185 -12.46 30.04 -9.09
C SER A 185 -11.46 29.43 -10.07
N LEU A 186 -11.24 28.12 -9.98
CA LEU A 186 -10.35 27.38 -10.88
C LEU A 186 -10.87 27.40 -12.33
N VAL A 187 -12.15 27.10 -12.55
CA VAL A 187 -12.79 27.15 -13.88
C VAL A 187 -12.73 28.56 -14.48
N THR A 188 -12.92 29.59 -13.65
CA THR A 188 -12.83 31.00 -14.08
C THR A 188 -11.39 31.38 -14.46
N SER A 189 -10.39 30.90 -13.71
CA SER A 189 -8.97 31.15 -13.99
C SER A 189 -8.48 30.49 -15.29
N ILE A 190 -8.99 29.29 -15.61
CA ILE A 190 -8.68 28.57 -16.84
C ILE A 190 -9.37 29.22 -18.04
N ALA A 191 -10.62 29.66 -17.89
CA ALA A 191 -11.34 30.41 -18.92
C ALA A 191 -10.70 31.78 -19.21
N ALA A 192 -10.13 32.44 -18.20
CA ALA A 192 -9.39 33.68 -18.35
C ALA A 192 -8.03 33.50 -19.05
N GLY A 193 -7.36 32.36 -18.83
CA GLY A 193 -6.05 32.05 -19.43
C GLY A 193 -6.10 31.73 -20.94
N ASP A 194 -7.21 31.19 -21.45
CA ASP A 194 -7.39 30.91 -22.88
C ASP A 194 -7.75 32.16 -23.70
N SER A 195 -8.06 33.28 -23.03
CA SER A 195 -8.31 34.58 -23.67
C SER A 195 -7.04 35.43 -23.85
N ALA A 196 -5.88 34.95 -23.42
CA ALA A 196 -4.61 35.66 -23.50
C ALA A 196 -3.54 34.85 -24.24
N SER A 197 -3.81 34.45 -25.48
CA SER A 197 -2.76 34.28 -26.48
C SER A 197 -2.23 35.65 -26.89
N GLY A 198 -1.52 36.31 -25.96
CA GLY A 198 -0.72 37.49 -26.21
C GLY A 198 0.73 37.15 -25.91
N THR A 199 1.49 36.91 -26.97
CA THR A 199 2.96 36.82 -26.99
C THR A 199 3.58 37.72 -25.92
N THR A 200 4.18 37.12 -24.88
CA THR A 200 5.01 37.90 -23.94
C THR A 200 6.38 38.07 -24.58
N THR A 201 6.51 39.09 -25.42
CA THR A 201 7.81 39.59 -25.87
C THR A 201 8.49 40.24 -24.67
N THR A 202 9.56 39.63 -24.18
CA THR A 202 10.49 40.28 -23.25
C THR A 202 11.12 41.48 -23.94
N THR A 203 10.66 42.67 -23.59
CA THR A 203 11.33 43.92 -23.96
C THR A 203 11.34 44.83 -22.74
N GLY A 204 12.52 44.96 -22.12
CA GLY A 204 12.76 46.01 -21.15
C GLY A 204 12.67 47.37 -21.85
N SER A 205 12.15 48.38 -21.16
CA SER A 205 12.49 49.74 -21.53
C SER A 205 12.44 50.69 -20.33
N THR A 206 13.58 51.35 -20.19
CA THR A 206 13.80 52.65 -19.58
C THR A 206 12.89 53.73 -20.18
N THR A 207 12.55 54.69 -19.32
CA THR A 207 11.98 56.03 -19.59
C THR A 207 12.18 56.63 -21.00
N GLY A 208 11.13 57.21 -21.61
CA GLY A 208 11.28 58.17 -22.72
C GLY A 208 9.99 58.49 -23.50
N ALA A 209 9.78 59.77 -23.80
CA ALA A 209 8.55 60.38 -24.34
C ALA A 209 8.26 60.20 -25.85
N ALA A 210 7.00 60.50 -26.19
CA ALA A 210 6.49 61.19 -27.40
C ALA A 210 6.33 60.48 -28.78
N ALA A 211 5.09 60.60 -29.28
CA ALA A 211 4.64 60.92 -30.65
C ALA A 211 4.84 59.96 -31.85
N GLY A 212 3.71 59.63 -32.49
CA GLY A 212 3.55 59.69 -33.96
C GLY A 212 3.58 58.38 -34.76
N GLY A 213 2.63 58.25 -35.70
CA GLY A 213 2.90 57.66 -37.03
C GLY A 213 2.35 56.26 -37.31
N THR A 214 1.60 56.19 -38.40
CA THR A 214 0.85 55.08 -39.01
C THR A 214 1.72 54.18 -39.91
N ASP A 215 1.06 53.14 -40.47
CA ASP A 215 1.45 52.25 -41.59
C ASP A 215 2.24 50.98 -41.18
N GLY A 216 1.93 49.75 -41.61
CA GLY A 216 1.01 49.19 -42.60
C GLY A 216 1.62 47.87 -43.14
N SER A 217 0.79 46.86 -43.43
CA SER A 217 1.11 45.55 -44.06
C SER A 217 1.65 44.46 -43.11
N GLY A 218 1.14 43.22 -43.01
CA GLY A 218 0.15 42.47 -43.77
C GLY A 218 0.57 40.99 -43.74
N SER A 219 -0.27 40.07 -43.24
CA SER A 219 -0.26 38.65 -43.69
C SER A 219 -1.45 37.87 -43.11
N THR A 220 -2.41 37.57 -43.98
CA THR A 220 -3.17 36.32 -44.13
C THR A 220 -3.59 35.54 -42.87
N SER A 221 -4.86 35.72 -42.51
CA SER A 221 -5.68 34.69 -41.87
C SER A 221 -5.71 33.42 -42.69
N ASP A 222 -5.43 32.28 -42.05
CA ASP A 222 -6.12 31.03 -42.33
C ASP A 222 -6.84 30.59 -41.06
N THR A 223 -8.14 30.88 -41.05
CA THR A 223 -9.09 30.48 -40.02
C THR A 223 -9.35 28.99 -40.16
N THR A 224 -8.84 28.17 -39.24
CA THR A 224 -9.48 26.88 -38.95
C THR A 224 -10.42 27.08 -37.79
N THR A 225 -11.71 27.18 -38.12
CA THR A 225 -12.80 27.26 -37.15
C THR A 225 -12.87 25.94 -36.38
N VAL A 226 -12.31 25.89 -35.18
CA VAL A 226 -12.62 24.82 -34.22
C VAL A 226 -13.90 25.25 -33.52
N THR A 227 -15.02 24.67 -33.96
CA THR A 227 -16.32 24.78 -33.33
C THR A 227 -16.22 24.38 -31.86
N GLY A 228 -16.78 25.22 -30.98
CA GLY A 228 -16.59 25.17 -29.54
C GLY A 228 -16.87 23.82 -28.91
N ALA A 229 -15.80 23.19 -28.41
CA ALA A 229 -15.86 22.20 -27.35
C ALA A 229 -16.29 22.94 -26.07
N THR A 230 -17.48 22.65 -25.57
CA THR A 230 -17.94 23.20 -24.28
C THR A 230 -16.96 22.79 -23.16
N ALA A 231 -16.90 23.54 -22.05
CA ALA A 231 -16.03 23.18 -20.91
C ALA A 231 -16.23 21.72 -20.41
N VAL A 232 -17.39 21.12 -20.73
CA VAL A 232 -17.73 19.71 -20.49
C VAL A 232 -16.90 18.76 -21.36
N ASP A 233 -16.61 19.07 -22.61
CA ASP A 233 -15.76 18.25 -23.48
C ASP A 233 -14.29 18.28 -23.03
N ARG A 234 -13.83 19.41 -22.49
CA ARG A 234 -12.50 19.52 -21.88
C ARG A 234 -12.41 18.80 -20.53
N LEU A 235 -13.49 18.78 -19.75
CA LEU A 235 -13.63 17.94 -18.56
C LEU A 235 -13.72 16.46 -18.94
N SER A 236 -14.28 16.13 -20.10
CA SER A 236 -14.37 14.76 -20.61
C SER A 236 -13.00 14.19 -20.99
N ASN A 237 -12.09 15.03 -21.51
CA ASN A 237 -10.68 14.69 -21.71
C ASN A 237 -9.84 14.74 -20.41
N LEU A 238 -10.46 15.09 -19.28
CA LEU A 238 -9.92 14.97 -17.92
C LEU A 238 -10.52 13.75 -17.19
N LEU A 239 -11.28 12.87 -17.88
CA LEU A 239 -11.70 11.62 -17.29
C LEU A 239 -10.47 10.73 -17.07
N VAL A 240 -10.24 10.39 -15.80
CA VAL A 240 -9.52 9.17 -15.46
C VAL A 240 -10.20 8.03 -16.21
N PRO A 241 -9.45 7.18 -16.96
CA PRO A 241 -10.07 6.11 -17.73
C PRO A 241 -10.91 5.22 -16.81
N THR A 242 -12.09 4.83 -17.29
CA THR A 242 -13.03 4.00 -16.54
C THR A 242 -12.43 2.61 -16.30
N THR A 243 -12.91 1.92 -15.27
CA THR A 243 -12.54 0.52 -14.99
C THR A 243 -12.68 -0.36 -16.23
N SER A 244 -13.76 -0.18 -16.99
CA SER A 244 -13.98 -0.90 -18.26
C SER A 244 -12.86 -0.63 -19.27
N GLU A 245 -12.55 0.65 -19.52
CA GLU A 245 -11.52 1.03 -20.50
C GLU A 245 -10.13 0.51 -20.11
N ILE A 246 -9.83 0.52 -18.82
CA ILE A 246 -8.57 -0.04 -18.29
C ILE A 246 -8.54 -1.56 -18.49
N LEU A 247 -9.58 -2.29 -18.07
CA LEU A 247 -9.64 -3.75 -18.19
C LEU A 247 -9.57 -4.20 -19.66
N TRP A 248 -10.36 -3.60 -20.55
CA TRP A 248 -10.35 -3.93 -21.98
C TRP A 248 -9.03 -3.55 -22.65
N GLY A 249 -8.48 -2.37 -22.34
CA GLY A 249 -7.19 -1.94 -22.89
C GLY A 249 -5.99 -2.74 -22.37
N ILE A 250 -6.11 -3.36 -21.19
CA ILE A 250 -5.14 -4.34 -20.71
C ILE A 250 -5.22 -5.62 -21.53
N VAL A 251 -6.42 -6.16 -21.75
CA VAL A 251 -6.57 -7.43 -22.48
C VAL A 251 -6.21 -7.28 -23.97
N SER A 252 -6.54 -6.14 -24.59
CA SER A 252 -6.18 -5.84 -25.99
C SER A 252 -4.67 -5.62 -26.18
N GLY A 253 -3.93 -5.33 -25.11
CA GLY A 253 -2.49 -5.06 -25.14
C GLY A 253 -2.13 -3.58 -25.31
N ASP A 254 -3.12 -2.68 -25.42
CA ASP A 254 -2.92 -1.27 -25.73
C ASP A 254 -2.39 -0.44 -24.54
N ILE A 255 -2.69 -0.86 -23.30
CA ILE A 255 -2.37 -0.09 -22.08
C ILE A 255 -1.16 -0.67 -21.30
N LEU A 256 -0.76 -1.91 -21.62
CA LEU A 256 -0.05 -2.81 -20.70
C LEU A 256 1.37 -2.41 -20.27
N SER A 257 2.10 -1.56 -21.00
CA SER A 257 3.53 -1.35 -20.67
C SER A 257 3.95 0.11 -20.51
N THR A 258 3.68 0.98 -21.48
CA THR A 258 4.31 2.31 -21.47
C THR A 258 3.43 3.38 -20.82
N ALA A 259 2.12 3.33 -21.06
CA ALA A 259 1.17 4.27 -20.48
C ALA A 259 0.90 3.96 -19.01
N TRP A 260 0.65 2.68 -18.68
CA TRP A 260 0.38 2.27 -17.31
C TRP A 260 1.59 2.44 -16.39
N GLN A 261 2.80 2.10 -16.85
CA GLN A 261 4.02 2.39 -16.08
C GLN A 261 4.19 3.90 -15.92
N LYS A 262 4.11 4.73 -16.97
CA LYS A 262 4.20 6.21 -16.79
C LYS A 262 3.15 6.80 -15.84
N LEU A 263 1.98 6.16 -15.74
CA LEU A 263 0.88 6.55 -14.86
C LEU A 263 1.10 6.12 -13.40
N THR A 264 1.80 5.01 -13.15
CA THR A 264 1.95 4.38 -11.83
C THR A 264 3.39 4.33 -11.28
N SER A 265 4.40 4.53 -12.13
CA SER A 265 5.84 4.40 -11.84
C SER A 265 6.50 5.68 -11.33
N ASN A 266 5.76 6.79 -11.17
CA ASN A 266 6.27 8.03 -10.57
C ASN A 266 6.30 7.98 -9.02
N THR A 267 6.14 6.80 -8.42
CA THR A 267 6.10 6.59 -6.97
C THR A 267 7.48 6.36 -6.33
N GLY A 268 8.55 6.40 -7.14
CA GLY A 268 9.94 6.21 -6.69
C GLY A 268 10.56 7.32 -5.84
N SER A 269 9.84 8.40 -5.52
CA SER A 269 10.29 9.38 -4.52
C SER A 269 9.29 9.47 -3.37
N LEU A 270 9.56 8.69 -2.34
CA LEU A 270 9.43 9.03 -0.92
C LEU A 270 8.68 10.36 -0.62
N MET A 271 7.54 10.23 0.05
CA MET A 271 7.11 11.11 1.15
C MET A 271 7.30 12.62 0.95
N SER A 272 6.34 13.32 0.34
CA SER A 272 5.89 14.65 0.77
C SER A 272 4.83 15.20 -0.17
N ILE A 273 3.84 15.86 0.41
CA ILE A 273 3.03 16.87 -0.29
C ILE A 273 4.01 17.89 -0.88
N GLY A 274 4.14 17.98 -2.21
CA GLY A 274 5.14 18.85 -2.84
C GLY A 274 5.16 18.84 -4.38
N PHE A 275 4.05 19.21 -5.04
CA PHE A 275 4.05 19.53 -6.48
C PHE A 275 4.72 20.88 -6.76
N GLN A 276 6.05 20.95 -6.75
CA GLN A 276 6.74 21.99 -7.51
C GLN A 276 8.01 21.44 -8.16
N GLN A 277 8.14 21.82 -9.44
CA GLN A 277 9.29 21.63 -10.33
C GLN A 277 9.44 20.23 -10.95
N ILE A 278 8.73 20.01 -12.05
CA ILE A 278 9.41 19.49 -13.26
C ILE A 278 9.01 20.37 -14.44
N ALA A 279 10.00 21.11 -14.94
CA ALA A 279 9.97 21.82 -16.19
C ALA A 279 9.61 20.86 -17.34
N GLU A 280 8.82 21.36 -18.29
CA GLU A 280 8.72 20.83 -19.66
C GLU A 280 8.55 19.31 -19.83
N ILE A 281 7.43 18.76 -19.34
CA ILE A 281 6.83 17.63 -20.05
C ILE A 281 5.92 18.22 -21.11
N THR A 282 6.44 18.28 -22.33
CA THR A 282 5.72 18.63 -23.56
C THR A 282 4.59 17.62 -23.79
N GLY A 283 3.34 18.08 -23.65
CA GLY A 283 2.14 17.30 -23.88
C GLY A 283 1.00 17.72 -22.94
N THR A 284 0.14 18.59 -23.45
CA THR A 284 -0.89 19.39 -22.76
C THR A 284 -2.19 18.70 -22.28
N PRO A 285 -2.32 17.35 -22.09
CA PRO A 285 -3.42 16.81 -21.27
C PRO A 285 -3.05 16.50 -19.82
N PHE A 286 -1.77 16.21 -19.51
CA PHE A 286 -1.42 15.53 -18.25
C PHE A 286 -1.10 16.45 -17.06
N LYS A 287 -0.89 17.76 -17.28
CA LYS A 287 -0.65 18.73 -16.19
C LYS A 287 -1.89 19.05 -15.35
N GLN A 288 -3.09 18.75 -15.84
CA GLN A 288 -4.34 19.01 -15.10
C GLN A 288 -4.77 17.84 -14.21
N ILE A 289 -4.33 16.61 -14.52
CA ILE A 289 -4.53 15.42 -13.68
C ILE A 289 -3.81 15.56 -12.32
N PHE A 290 -2.82 16.46 -12.26
CA PHE A 290 -1.91 16.60 -11.12
C PHE A 290 -2.17 17.83 -10.23
N ASN A 291 -3.21 18.62 -10.50
CA ASN A 291 -3.67 19.66 -9.57
C ASN A 291 -4.78 19.13 -8.64
N TYR A 292 -4.49 18.07 -7.89
CA TYR A 292 -5.40 17.60 -6.84
C TYR A 292 -4.70 17.45 -5.49
N ILE A 293 -4.16 18.57 -5.00
CA ILE A 293 -3.74 18.70 -3.60
C ILE A 293 -4.82 19.52 -2.89
N GLY A 294 -5.53 18.90 -1.96
CA GLY A 294 -6.34 19.64 -0.99
C GLY A 294 -7.55 18.91 -0.41
N GLY A 295 -8.01 17.83 -1.04
CA GLY A 295 -9.16 17.05 -0.56
C GLY A 295 -8.83 15.58 -0.40
N GLY A 296 -9.27 15.00 0.72
CA GLY A 296 -9.26 13.55 0.90
C GLY A 296 -10.26 12.84 -0.01
N ALA A 297 -10.31 11.53 0.04
CA ALA A 297 -11.27 10.73 -0.73
C ALA A 297 -11.77 9.53 0.07
N THR A 298 -12.96 9.06 -0.31
CA THR A 298 -13.53 7.78 0.11
C THR A 298 -13.41 6.80 -1.04
N TYR A 299 -12.68 5.71 -0.84
CA TYR A 299 -12.53 4.61 -1.79
C TYR A 299 -13.50 3.49 -1.42
N ILE A 300 -14.33 3.08 -2.39
CA ILE A 300 -15.18 1.90 -2.28
C ILE A 300 -14.48 0.77 -3.02
N CYS A 301 -14.29 -0.34 -2.32
CA CYS A 301 -13.52 -1.48 -2.80
C CYS A 301 -14.26 -2.78 -2.48
N TYR A 302 -13.88 -3.87 -3.14
CA TYR A 302 -14.18 -5.22 -2.67
C TYR A 302 -12.91 -5.89 -2.18
N VAL A 303 -12.88 -6.24 -0.90
CA VAL A 303 -11.77 -6.93 -0.22
C VAL A 303 -12.32 -8.23 0.32
N ASN A 304 -11.72 -9.35 -0.08
CA ASN A 304 -12.17 -10.70 0.27
C ASN A 304 -13.66 -10.94 -0.05
N GLY A 305 -14.16 -10.37 -1.17
CA GLY A 305 -15.55 -10.49 -1.61
C GLY A 305 -16.55 -9.59 -0.87
N ALA A 306 -16.11 -8.84 0.13
CA ALA A 306 -16.95 -7.91 0.89
C ALA A 306 -16.66 -6.45 0.50
N VAL A 307 -17.69 -5.61 0.49
CA VAL A 307 -17.53 -4.17 0.27
C VAL A 307 -16.76 -3.56 1.44
N ALA A 308 -15.68 -2.86 1.13
CA ALA A 308 -14.87 -2.09 2.07
C ALA A 308 -14.91 -0.61 1.67
N SER A 309 -14.90 0.27 2.67
CA SER A 309 -14.88 1.73 2.48
C SER A 309 -13.73 2.32 3.26
N TYR A 310 -12.85 3.04 2.55
CA TYR A 310 -11.68 3.69 3.13
C TYR A 310 -11.76 5.19 2.92
N THR A 311 -11.95 5.95 4.00
CA THR A 311 -11.92 7.42 3.96
C THR A 311 -10.57 7.92 4.42
N THR A 312 -9.99 8.83 3.64
CA THR A 312 -8.61 9.29 3.79
C THR A 312 -8.58 10.81 3.72
N ALA A 313 -7.64 11.46 4.42
CA ALA A 313 -7.45 12.90 4.37
C ALA A 313 -6.71 13.38 3.11
N ILE A 314 -6.03 12.47 2.42
CA ILE A 314 -5.29 12.72 1.18
C ILE A 314 -5.79 11.78 0.08
N LYS A 315 -5.77 12.24 -1.17
CA LYS A 315 -6.09 11.39 -2.31
C LYS A 315 -4.86 10.57 -2.73
N TYR A 316 -5.04 9.27 -2.94
CA TYR A 316 -4.07 8.30 -3.40
C TYR A 316 -4.25 8.05 -4.91
N PRO A 317 -3.16 7.75 -5.63
CA PRO A 317 -3.18 7.61 -7.10
C PRO A 317 -3.62 6.20 -7.53
N VAL A 318 -4.78 5.73 -7.09
CA VAL A 318 -5.42 4.50 -7.59
C VAL A 318 -6.54 4.84 -8.57
N LEU A 319 -6.67 4.03 -9.61
CA LEU A 319 -7.47 4.35 -10.79
C LEU A 319 -8.57 3.33 -11.04
N ALA A 320 -8.22 2.04 -11.08
CA ALA A 320 -9.18 0.95 -11.27
C ALA A 320 -8.55 -0.42 -11.00
N GLY A 321 -9.39 -1.47 -10.94
CA GLY A 321 -8.93 -2.85 -10.85
C GLY A 321 -8.25 -3.14 -9.52
N GLY A 322 -7.16 -3.90 -9.55
CA GLY A 322 -6.49 -4.36 -8.33
C GLY A 322 -5.78 -3.25 -7.56
N ILE A 323 -6.06 -3.13 -6.26
CA ILE A 323 -5.40 -2.19 -5.35
C ILE A 323 -4.84 -2.91 -4.11
N ALA A 324 -3.92 -2.24 -3.44
CA ALA A 324 -3.44 -2.61 -2.11
C ALA A 324 -3.59 -1.44 -1.15
N VAL A 325 -3.98 -1.74 0.09
CA VAL A 325 -4.19 -0.77 1.17
C VAL A 325 -3.32 -1.17 2.35
N ARG A 326 -2.41 -0.30 2.77
CA ARG A 326 -1.63 -0.46 4.00
C ARG A 326 -2.32 0.32 5.10
N GLN A 327 -2.66 -0.39 6.16
CA GLN A 327 -3.25 0.19 7.35
C GLN A 327 -2.23 0.19 8.49
N GLU A 328 -2.35 1.13 9.41
CA GLU A 328 -1.65 1.09 10.69
C GLU A 328 -2.31 0.07 11.63
N THR A 329 -1.68 -0.22 12.77
CA THR A 329 -2.28 -1.10 13.81
C THR A 329 -3.61 -0.55 14.35
N THR A 330 -3.85 0.76 14.20
CA THR A 330 -5.11 1.43 14.55
C THR A 330 -6.22 1.24 13.52
N GLY A 331 -5.91 0.67 12.36
CA GLY A 331 -6.83 0.53 11.22
C GLY A 331 -6.86 1.72 10.26
N SER A 332 -6.19 2.83 10.58
CA SER A 332 -6.11 4.00 9.69
C SER A 332 -5.31 3.68 8.42
N VAL A 333 -5.73 4.22 7.27
CA VAL A 333 -5.02 4.01 5.99
C VAL A 333 -3.76 4.86 5.95
N LYS A 334 -2.61 4.20 5.85
CA LYS A 334 -1.28 4.81 5.71
C LYS A 334 -0.86 4.98 4.25
N ALA A 335 -1.19 4.03 3.41
CA ALA A 335 -0.90 4.08 1.98
C ALA A 335 -1.93 3.28 1.19
N MET A 336 -2.15 3.70 -0.05
CA MET A 336 -2.91 2.94 -1.02
C MET A 336 -2.16 2.93 -2.34
N MET A 337 -1.99 1.75 -2.92
CA MET A 337 -1.19 1.53 -4.12
C MET A 337 -1.98 0.79 -5.19
N GLN A 338 -1.76 1.21 -6.43
CA GLN A 338 -2.28 0.54 -7.61
C GLN A 338 -1.44 -0.72 -7.87
N LEU A 339 -2.09 -1.87 -8.00
CA LEU A 339 -1.40 -3.09 -8.43
C LEU A 339 -1.02 -3.00 -9.90
N MET A 340 -0.02 -3.77 -10.30
CA MET A 340 0.40 -3.85 -11.69
C MET A 340 -0.48 -4.87 -12.43
N PRO A 341 -1.09 -4.51 -13.57
CA PRO A 341 -1.88 -5.43 -14.37
C PRO A 341 -0.99 -6.32 -15.23
N LEU A 342 -1.46 -7.53 -15.51
CA LEU A 342 -0.91 -8.44 -16.51
C LEU A 342 -2.06 -9.20 -17.17
N LYS A 343 -1.95 -9.44 -18.49
CA LYS A 343 -2.88 -10.32 -19.20
C LYS A 343 -2.56 -11.77 -18.85
N ILE A 344 -3.56 -12.54 -18.43
CA ILE A 344 -3.40 -13.96 -18.14
C ILE A 344 -3.78 -14.75 -19.40
N ASP A 345 -2.82 -15.50 -19.95
CA ASP A 345 -3.05 -16.38 -21.08
C ASP A 345 -3.40 -17.80 -20.64
N LYS A 346 -2.85 -18.26 -19.51
CA LYS A 346 -3.16 -19.57 -18.92
C LYS A 346 -3.19 -19.53 -17.41
N VAL A 347 -4.11 -20.28 -16.83
CA VAL A 347 -4.27 -20.47 -15.39
C VAL A 347 -3.77 -21.84 -14.98
N GLY A 348 -2.88 -21.89 -13.98
CA GLY A 348 -2.49 -23.09 -13.27
C GLY A 348 -3.03 -23.09 -11.82
N ALA A 349 -2.67 -24.12 -11.05
CA ALA A 349 -3.19 -24.29 -9.69
C ALA A 349 -2.70 -23.20 -8.69
N ALA A 350 -1.47 -22.70 -8.86
CA ALA A 350 -0.85 -21.72 -7.96
C ALA A 350 -0.14 -20.58 -8.73
N SER A 351 -0.31 -20.51 -10.05
CA SER A 351 0.41 -19.59 -10.91
C SER A 351 -0.35 -19.30 -12.19
N VAL A 352 -0.09 -18.16 -12.81
CA VAL A 352 -0.57 -17.82 -14.16
C VAL A 352 0.60 -17.67 -15.13
N LEU A 353 0.30 -17.82 -16.41
CA LEU A 353 1.22 -17.46 -17.49
C LEU A 353 0.72 -16.18 -18.18
N SER A 354 1.65 -15.26 -18.40
CA SER A 354 1.51 -14.08 -19.25
C SER A 354 2.62 -14.12 -20.30
N GLY A 355 2.26 -14.40 -21.54
CA GLY A 355 3.18 -14.82 -22.58
C GLY A 355 3.98 -16.06 -22.14
N ASN A 356 5.29 -15.89 -22.03
CA ASN A 356 6.22 -16.92 -21.58
C ASN A 356 6.63 -16.78 -20.11
N GLU A 357 6.16 -15.74 -19.42
CA GLU A 357 6.50 -15.47 -18.04
C GLU A 357 5.47 -16.09 -17.09
N ARG A 358 5.99 -16.70 -16.03
CA ARG A 358 5.20 -17.32 -14.96
C ARG A 358 5.14 -16.39 -13.76
N TYR A 359 3.92 -16.13 -13.30
CA TYR A 359 3.65 -15.35 -12.10
C TYR A 359 3.00 -16.25 -11.05
N GLU A 360 3.61 -16.34 -9.88
CA GLU A 360 3.03 -17.07 -8.74
C GLU A 360 1.83 -16.29 -8.18
N MET A 361 0.79 -17.00 -7.77
CA MET A 361 -0.35 -16.42 -7.05
C MET A 361 -0.04 -16.34 -5.55
N ALA A 362 -0.66 -15.38 -4.88
CA ALA A 362 -0.72 -15.42 -3.42
C ALA A 362 -1.67 -16.53 -2.95
N ASP A 363 -1.39 -17.11 -1.78
CA ASP A 363 -2.22 -18.17 -1.19
C ASP A 363 -3.68 -17.73 -1.00
N ASN A 364 -3.90 -16.43 -0.78
CA ASN A 364 -5.19 -15.78 -0.62
C ASN A 364 -5.59 -14.94 -1.86
N VAL A 365 -5.16 -15.32 -3.06
CA VAL A 365 -5.56 -14.64 -4.31
C VAL A 365 -7.08 -14.51 -4.39
N GLN A 366 -7.56 -13.31 -4.66
CA GLN A 366 -8.98 -13.03 -4.81
C GLN A 366 -9.37 -13.07 -6.28
N VAL A 367 -10.53 -13.64 -6.60
CA VAL A 367 -11.01 -13.75 -7.97
C VAL A 367 -12.38 -13.09 -8.07
N TYR A 368 -12.53 -12.20 -9.05
CA TYR A 368 -13.77 -11.47 -9.30
C TYR A 368 -14.21 -11.64 -10.76
N LEU A 369 -15.49 -11.92 -10.96
CA LEU A 369 -16.16 -11.73 -12.23
C LEU A 369 -16.57 -10.26 -12.34
N TRP A 370 -16.13 -9.59 -13.40
CA TRP A 370 -16.61 -8.25 -13.73
C TRP A 370 -17.71 -8.35 -14.78
N TYR A 371 -18.90 -7.85 -14.44
CA TYR A 371 -20.07 -7.88 -15.32
C TYR A 371 -20.89 -6.62 -15.16
N LYS A 372 -21.15 -5.92 -16.28
CA LYS A 372 -21.98 -4.70 -16.35
C LYS A 372 -21.59 -3.63 -15.31
N GLY A 373 -20.28 -3.42 -15.13
CA GLY A 373 -19.77 -2.39 -14.22
C GLY A 373 -19.75 -2.77 -12.74
N GLN A 374 -19.97 -4.04 -12.40
CA GLN A 374 -19.90 -4.53 -11.02
C GLN A 374 -18.98 -5.74 -10.89
N TYR A 375 -18.38 -5.87 -9.70
CA TYR A 375 -17.58 -7.03 -9.30
C TYR A 375 -18.42 -8.03 -8.53
N TYR A 376 -18.25 -9.31 -8.86
CA TYR A 376 -18.85 -10.43 -8.16
C TYR A 376 -17.74 -11.40 -7.73
N PRO A 377 -17.59 -11.72 -6.43
CA PRO A 377 -16.59 -12.69 -6.01
C PRO A 377 -16.88 -14.06 -6.62
N THR A 378 -15.84 -14.71 -7.13
CA THR A 378 -15.90 -16.02 -7.76
C THR A 378 -14.67 -16.84 -7.38
N LYS A 379 -14.53 -18.05 -7.91
CA LYS A 379 -13.37 -18.92 -7.71
C LYS A 379 -12.59 -19.09 -8.99
N LEU A 380 -11.28 -19.29 -8.86
CA LEU A 380 -10.40 -19.56 -10.01
C LEU A 380 -10.90 -20.74 -10.86
N ALA A 381 -11.42 -21.80 -10.22
CA ALA A 381 -11.98 -22.97 -10.91
C ALA A 381 -13.26 -22.68 -11.73
N GLN A 382 -13.87 -21.51 -11.58
CA GLN A 382 -15.07 -21.09 -12.30
C GLN A 382 -14.77 -20.14 -13.46
N VAL A 383 -13.50 -19.73 -13.61
CA VAL A 383 -13.07 -18.80 -14.65
C VAL A 383 -11.81 -19.36 -15.32
N ASP A 384 -11.96 -19.88 -16.53
CA ASP A 384 -10.85 -20.29 -17.38
C ASP A 384 -10.59 -19.24 -18.48
N ALA A 385 -9.41 -19.31 -19.08
CA ALA A 385 -9.01 -18.39 -20.15
C ALA A 385 -9.75 -18.65 -21.48
N ASP A 386 -10.49 -19.76 -21.60
CA ASP A 386 -11.22 -20.12 -22.81
C ASP A 386 -12.60 -19.43 -22.85
N GLY A 387 -13.27 -19.32 -21.70
CA GLY A 387 -14.56 -18.64 -21.53
C GLY A 387 -14.46 -17.18 -21.08
N TYR A 388 -13.30 -16.75 -20.56
CA TYR A 388 -13.09 -15.42 -20.01
C TYR A 388 -11.78 -14.79 -20.46
N GLN A 389 -11.82 -13.47 -20.62
CA GLN A 389 -10.62 -12.63 -20.61
C GLN A 389 -10.17 -12.42 -19.17
N LEU A 390 -8.95 -12.82 -18.86
CA LEU A 390 -8.42 -12.79 -17.50
C LEU A 390 -7.33 -11.71 -17.38
N THR A 391 -7.49 -10.83 -16.39
CA THR A 391 -6.46 -9.85 -15.98
C THR A 391 -6.00 -10.17 -14.56
N GLY A 392 -4.70 -10.42 -14.41
CA GLY A 392 -4.04 -10.55 -13.12
C GLY A 392 -3.54 -9.21 -12.62
N TRP A 393 -3.58 -9.00 -11.32
CA TRP A 393 -3.06 -7.82 -10.64
C TRP A 393 -2.08 -8.25 -9.56
N TYR A 394 -0.83 -7.85 -9.71
CA TYR A 394 0.25 -8.27 -8.83
C TYR A 394 0.87 -7.10 -8.06
N ASP A 395 1.37 -7.38 -6.87
CA ASP A 395 2.11 -6.41 -6.06
C ASP A 395 3.52 -6.22 -6.63
N ASN A 396 4.01 -4.98 -6.72
CA ASN A 396 5.37 -4.70 -7.17
C ASN A 396 6.00 -3.61 -6.31
N PHE A 397 5.96 -3.83 -5.00
CA PHE A 397 6.29 -2.83 -3.98
C PHE A 397 7.75 -2.85 -3.55
N GLY A 398 8.56 -3.74 -4.12
CA GLY A 398 9.95 -3.96 -3.72
C GLY A 398 10.15 -5.02 -2.64
N CYS A 399 9.08 -5.65 -2.16
CA CYS A 399 9.13 -6.77 -1.21
C CYS A 399 9.89 -7.97 -1.81
N ALA A 400 10.85 -8.54 -1.07
CA ALA A 400 11.71 -9.63 -1.56
C ALA A 400 10.93 -10.90 -1.94
N ALA A 401 9.86 -11.23 -1.19
CA ALA A 401 8.95 -12.34 -1.46
C ALA A 401 7.62 -11.91 -2.14
N GLY A 402 7.55 -10.66 -2.63
CA GLY A 402 6.39 -10.10 -3.31
C GLY A 402 6.24 -10.58 -4.76
N LYS A 403 5.71 -9.71 -5.64
CA LYS A 403 5.44 -10.02 -7.07
C LYS A 403 4.47 -11.17 -7.25
N LYS A 404 3.50 -11.29 -6.35
CA LYS A 404 2.47 -12.32 -6.41
C LYS A 404 1.21 -11.75 -7.04
N VAL A 405 0.51 -12.55 -7.83
CA VAL A 405 -0.85 -12.18 -8.26
C VAL A 405 -1.76 -12.22 -7.04
N ARG A 406 -2.30 -11.05 -6.68
CA ARG A 406 -3.16 -10.84 -5.50
C ARG A 406 -4.62 -10.83 -5.86
N VAL A 407 -4.94 -10.38 -7.08
CA VAL A 407 -6.30 -10.27 -7.59
C VAL A 407 -6.35 -10.74 -9.04
N ILE A 408 -7.38 -11.49 -9.40
CA ILE A 408 -7.70 -11.86 -10.77
C ILE A 408 -9.10 -11.35 -11.10
N ILE A 409 -9.23 -10.66 -12.23
CA ILE A 409 -10.49 -10.15 -12.73
C ILE A 409 -10.81 -10.88 -14.04
N ALA A 410 -11.97 -11.52 -14.09
CA ALA A 410 -12.49 -12.24 -15.24
C ALA A 410 -13.60 -11.42 -15.91
N VAL A 411 -13.50 -11.24 -17.23
CA VAL A 411 -14.53 -10.62 -18.07
C VAL A 411 -15.00 -11.67 -19.07
N LYS A 412 -16.31 -11.88 -19.20
CA LYS A 412 -16.84 -12.92 -20.08
C LYS A 412 -16.48 -12.60 -21.54
N ASN A 413 -16.07 -13.63 -22.30
CA ASN A 413 -15.98 -13.53 -23.75
C ASN A 413 -17.40 -13.40 -24.31
N ASP A 414 -17.71 -12.26 -24.96
CA ASP A 414 -19.01 -12.04 -25.63
C ASP A 414 -19.13 -12.83 -26.93
#